data_AF-A0A8H7TMH5-F1
#
_entry.id   AF-A0A8H7TMH5-F1
#
_cell.length_a   1.000
_cell.length_b   1.000
_cell.length_c   1.000
_cell.angle_alpha   90.00
_cell.angle_beta   90.00
_cell.angle_gamma   90.00
#
_symmetry.space_group_name_H-M   'P 1'
#
loop_
_entity.id
_entity.type
_entity.pdbx_description
1 polymer ?
#
loop_
_entity_poly.entity_id
_entity_poly.type
_entity_poly.pdbx_seq_one_letter_code
_entity_poly.pdbx_strand_id
1 'polypeptide(L)'
;MEQYWWPQPGTEHFVCDPVEVKGLAEFYNQLPTRDTSDFGSPRIYNTEGDPFTRLPADVLLMLISLFPSMSDVFSLRIASPVVANLHLGNGFWRRQLKTRMPWLWDLPEPTDSQVTDVDWRNVYHKLDWGSRPESQRKNKFHGLCNRRRIWETICPVVAEAYVDFSAKNDAWGSPEAPVLRSVVISPLIPIGSRSWAGMDREIMTLLDNYLEITTARPFLLVSWSEDRHSFHNIRVFRDESELMARKQMIRSHVVDTVPVPDDDWITGFIFRGNMASDNDGARKPNVVGLEILFAKQEPVKLGAGTADTCRFFHASENHFIVGFRCYRDDEDHSLTHMKTPGAAADERGRLLTRDRQIRWRL
;
A
#
# COMPACT_ATOMS: atom_id res chain seq x y z
N MET A 1 12.33 -9.16 22.58
CA MET A 1 12.68 -10.55 22.21
C MET A 1 13.13 -10.53 20.77
N GLU A 2 14.39 -10.83 20.50
CA GLU A 2 14.93 -10.86 19.14
C GLU A 2 14.45 -12.15 18.46
N GLN A 3 13.64 -12.03 17.40
CA GLN A 3 13.20 -13.15 16.58
C GLN A 3 14.31 -13.50 15.59
N TYR A 4 15.19 -14.42 15.97
CA TYR A 4 16.14 -15.02 15.03
C TYR A 4 15.56 -16.33 14.49
N TRP A 5 15.70 -16.54 13.18
CA TRP A 5 15.40 -17.81 12.54
C TRP A 5 16.58 -18.78 12.71
N TRP A 6 16.30 -19.99 13.20
CA TRP A 6 17.28 -21.08 13.24
C TRP A 6 17.10 -21.99 12.02
N PRO A 7 18.16 -22.23 11.22
CA PRO A 7 18.07 -23.11 10.06
C PRO A 7 17.79 -24.55 10.50
N GLN A 8 16.68 -25.10 10.03
CA GLN A 8 16.36 -26.53 10.13
C GLN A 8 16.38 -27.16 8.72
N PRO A 9 16.96 -28.35 8.53
CA PRO A 9 16.92 -29.04 7.24
C PRO A 9 15.49 -29.16 6.70
N GLY A 10 15.28 -28.79 5.44
CA GLY A 10 13.97 -28.76 4.79
C GLY A 10 13.21 -27.42 4.91
N THR A 11 13.69 -26.50 5.75
CA THR A 11 13.08 -25.16 5.95
C THR A 11 13.76 -24.05 5.16
N GLU A 12 14.72 -24.39 4.30
CA GLU A 12 15.53 -23.42 3.54
C GLU A 12 14.67 -22.52 2.64
N HIS A 13 13.52 -23.03 2.20
CA HIS A 13 12.57 -22.26 1.41
C HIS A 13 12.01 -21.04 2.16
N PHE A 14 11.96 -21.01 3.49
CA PHE A 14 11.44 -19.85 4.23
C PHE A 14 12.26 -18.57 4.04
N VAL A 15 13.55 -18.71 3.79
CA VAL A 15 14.49 -17.58 3.60
C VAL A 15 14.81 -17.32 2.13
N CYS A 16 14.21 -18.07 1.20
CA CYS A 16 14.40 -17.85 -0.22
C CYS A 16 13.48 -16.73 -0.72
N ASP A 17 14.00 -15.91 -1.64
CA ASP A 17 13.21 -14.84 -2.25
C ASP A 17 11.97 -15.41 -2.96
N PRO A 18 10.74 -15.03 -2.55
CA PRO A 18 9.52 -15.49 -3.18
C PRO A 18 9.25 -14.77 -4.51
N VAL A 19 9.90 -13.65 -4.81
CA VAL A 19 9.74 -12.90 -6.06
C VAL A 19 10.80 -13.35 -7.05
N GLU A 20 12.08 -13.20 -6.71
CA GLU A 20 13.22 -13.53 -7.56
C GLU A 20 13.62 -15.00 -7.45
N VAL A 21 12.86 -15.86 -8.12
CA VAL A 21 13.06 -17.32 -8.04
C VAL A 21 14.13 -17.80 -9.01
N LYS A 22 15.28 -18.22 -8.45
CA LYS A 22 16.40 -18.78 -9.21
C LYS A 22 15.96 -19.95 -10.11
N GLY A 23 16.31 -19.88 -11.39
CA GLY A 23 16.04 -20.92 -12.40
C GLY A 23 14.61 -20.92 -12.96
N LEU A 24 13.69 -20.11 -12.42
CA LEU A 24 12.31 -20.05 -12.91
C LEU A 24 12.20 -19.39 -14.29
N ALA A 25 12.90 -18.27 -14.49
CA ALA A 25 12.94 -17.59 -15.78
C ALA A 25 13.53 -18.48 -16.89
N GLU A 26 14.58 -19.23 -16.58
CA GLU A 26 15.16 -20.21 -17.52
C GLU A 26 14.16 -21.31 -17.86
N PHE A 27 13.42 -21.82 -16.86
CA PHE A 27 12.36 -22.80 -17.08
C PHE A 27 11.25 -22.26 -18.00
N TYR A 28 10.84 -20.99 -17.84
CA TYR A 28 9.86 -20.36 -18.73
C TYR A 28 10.38 -20.17 -20.15
N ASN A 29 11.67 -19.92 -20.33
CA ASN A 29 12.28 -19.81 -21.66
C ASN A 29 12.46 -21.18 -22.34
N GLN A 30 12.46 -22.26 -21.56
CA GLN A 30 12.70 -23.64 -22.04
C GLN A 30 11.54 -24.57 -21.64
N LEU A 31 10.31 -24.15 -21.96
CA LEU A 31 9.13 -24.98 -21.68
C LEU A 31 9.23 -26.32 -22.42
N PRO A 32 8.90 -27.44 -21.74
CA PRO A 32 8.93 -28.76 -22.36
C PRO A 32 7.97 -28.80 -23.55
N THR A 33 8.50 -29.13 -24.72
CA THR A 33 7.73 -29.35 -25.93
C THR A 33 7.13 -30.74 -25.94
N ARG A 34 6.01 -30.90 -26.64
CA ARG A 34 5.29 -32.15 -26.77
C ARG A 34 6.06 -33.07 -27.70
N ASP A 35 6.48 -34.22 -27.19
CA ASP A 35 7.09 -35.25 -28.03
C ASP A 35 5.97 -36.04 -28.73
N THR A 36 5.88 -35.92 -30.05
CA THR A 36 4.87 -36.64 -30.84
C THR A 36 5.14 -38.14 -30.91
N SER A 37 6.34 -38.58 -30.50
CA SER A 37 6.76 -39.98 -30.56
C SER A 37 6.33 -40.81 -29.35
N ASP A 38 5.90 -40.17 -28.25
CA ASP A 38 5.66 -40.84 -26.95
C ASP A 38 4.17 -41.02 -26.59
N PHE A 39 3.28 -41.03 -27.59
CA PHE A 39 1.89 -41.44 -27.37
C PHE A 39 1.81 -42.97 -27.31
N GLY A 40 2.21 -43.53 -26.16
CA GLY A 40 1.82 -44.89 -25.82
C GLY A 40 0.32 -45.06 -26.05
N SER A 41 -0.08 -46.21 -26.59
CA SER A 41 -1.49 -46.49 -26.89
C SER A 41 -2.34 -46.24 -25.65
N PRO A 42 -3.46 -45.51 -25.77
CA PRO A 42 -4.30 -45.20 -24.62
C PRO A 42 -4.75 -46.51 -23.98
N ARG A 43 -4.49 -46.66 -22.68
CA ARG A 43 -5.06 -47.76 -21.90
C ARG A 43 -6.56 -47.50 -21.78
N ILE A 44 -7.34 -48.29 -22.48
CA ILE A 44 -8.80 -48.24 -22.42
C ILE A 44 -9.25 -49.25 -21.36
N TYR A 45 -9.90 -48.77 -20.32
CA TYR A 45 -10.48 -49.59 -19.26
C TYR A 45 -11.92 -49.97 -19.59
N ASN A 46 -12.36 -51.16 -19.17
CA ASN A 46 -13.76 -51.56 -19.28
C ASN A 46 -14.63 -50.67 -18.37
N THR A 47 -15.67 -50.07 -18.94
CA THR A 47 -16.57 -49.13 -18.25
C THR A 47 -17.88 -49.77 -17.77
N GLU A 48 -18.05 -51.08 -17.94
CA GLU A 48 -19.28 -51.77 -17.53
C GLU A 48 -19.54 -51.63 -16.03
N GLY A 49 -20.75 -51.22 -15.67
CA GLY A 49 -21.17 -51.01 -14.27
C GLY A 49 -20.70 -49.69 -13.65
N ASP A 50 -19.93 -48.86 -14.35
CA ASP A 50 -19.50 -47.55 -13.84
C ASP A 50 -20.67 -46.55 -13.86
N PRO A 51 -21.00 -45.89 -12.73
CA PRO A 51 -22.14 -44.96 -12.65
C PRO A 51 -21.96 -43.71 -13.54
N PHE A 52 -20.72 -43.35 -13.90
CA PHE A 52 -20.41 -42.21 -14.74
C PHE A 52 -20.59 -42.50 -16.25
N THR A 53 -20.86 -43.75 -16.65
CA THR A 53 -20.98 -44.15 -18.06
C THR A 53 -22.07 -43.39 -18.82
N ARG A 54 -23.09 -42.90 -18.11
CA ARG A 54 -24.21 -42.15 -18.70
C ARG A 54 -23.94 -40.66 -18.88
N LEU A 55 -22.82 -40.15 -18.36
CA LEU A 55 -22.50 -38.73 -18.41
C LEU A 55 -21.65 -38.40 -19.65
N PRO A 56 -21.97 -37.30 -20.37
CA PRO A 56 -21.11 -36.80 -21.45
C PRO A 56 -19.72 -36.43 -20.94
N ALA A 57 -18.71 -36.57 -21.81
CA ALA A 57 -17.31 -36.24 -21.49
C ALA A 57 -17.14 -34.79 -20.98
N ASP A 58 -17.87 -33.83 -21.57
CA ASP A 58 -17.82 -32.43 -21.16
C ASP A 58 -18.32 -32.21 -19.73
N VAL A 59 -19.37 -32.95 -19.33
CA VAL A 59 -19.89 -32.90 -17.96
C VAL A 59 -18.87 -33.50 -16.99
N LEU A 60 -18.20 -34.60 -17.37
CA LEU A 60 -17.12 -35.17 -16.57
C LEU A 60 -15.94 -34.20 -16.43
N LEU A 61 -15.55 -33.51 -17.52
CA LEU A 61 -14.50 -32.49 -17.49
C LEU A 61 -14.87 -31.31 -16.59
N MET A 62 -16.14 -30.90 -16.58
CA MET A 62 -16.65 -29.90 -15.64
C MET A 62 -16.55 -30.39 -14.19
N LEU A 63 -17.04 -31.60 -13.91
CA LEU A 63 -17.01 -32.19 -12.57
C LEU A 63 -15.58 -32.27 -12.02
N ILE A 64 -14.62 -32.80 -12.80
CA ILE A 64 -13.22 -32.88 -12.34
C ILE A 64 -12.59 -31.51 -12.12
N SER A 65 -13.06 -30.47 -12.82
CA SER A 65 -12.56 -29.10 -12.66
C SER A 65 -13.03 -28.44 -11.36
N LEU A 66 -14.10 -28.95 -10.74
CA LEU A 66 -14.63 -28.46 -9.47
C LEU A 66 -13.89 -29.03 -8.24
N PHE A 67 -13.05 -30.07 -8.40
CA PHE A 67 -12.35 -30.65 -7.27
C PHE A 67 -11.30 -29.69 -6.70
N PRO A 68 -11.12 -29.65 -5.37
CA PRO A 68 -10.18 -28.73 -4.72
C PRO A 68 -8.71 -29.13 -4.97
N SER A 69 -8.42 -30.40 -5.25
CA SER A 69 -7.06 -30.86 -5.58
C SER A 69 -7.00 -31.78 -6.80
N MET A 70 -5.85 -31.82 -7.48
CA MET A 70 -5.58 -32.84 -8.52
C MET A 70 -5.43 -34.24 -7.92
N SER A 71 -5.10 -34.36 -6.63
CA SER A 71 -5.05 -35.65 -5.96
C SER A 71 -6.42 -36.32 -5.98
N ASP A 72 -7.48 -35.57 -5.73
CA ASP A 72 -8.85 -36.09 -5.76
C ASP A 72 -9.28 -36.51 -7.17
N VAL A 73 -8.86 -35.73 -8.18
CA VAL A 73 -9.07 -36.10 -9.59
C VAL A 73 -8.38 -37.43 -9.90
N PHE A 74 -7.16 -37.64 -9.42
CA PHE A 74 -6.46 -38.92 -9.60
C PHE A 74 -7.14 -40.06 -8.85
N SER A 75 -7.57 -39.85 -7.61
CA SER A 75 -8.35 -40.83 -6.84
C SER A 75 -9.63 -41.23 -7.58
N LEU A 76 -10.35 -40.25 -8.16
CA LEU A 76 -11.54 -40.51 -8.96
C LEU A 76 -11.21 -41.31 -10.23
N ARG A 77 -10.10 -41.00 -10.91
CA ARG A 77 -9.63 -41.76 -12.08
C ARG A 77 -9.18 -43.18 -11.73
N ILE A 78 -8.77 -43.44 -10.49
CA ILE A 78 -8.48 -44.80 -10.01
C ILE A 78 -9.79 -45.55 -9.74
N ALA A 79 -10.79 -44.88 -9.16
CA ALA A 79 -12.06 -45.47 -8.76
C ALA A 79 -13.04 -45.69 -9.93
N SER A 80 -12.97 -44.88 -10.99
CA SER A 80 -13.90 -44.90 -12.12
C SER A 80 -13.15 -45.12 -13.45
N PRO A 81 -13.32 -46.29 -14.11
CA PRO A 81 -12.85 -46.54 -15.46
C PRO A 81 -13.29 -45.49 -16.49
N VAL A 82 -14.52 -44.97 -16.38
CA VAL A 82 -15.03 -43.93 -17.29
C VAL A 82 -14.21 -42.65 -17.16
N VAL A 83 -13.95 -42.22 -15.92
CA VAL A 83 -13.12 -41.04 -15.66
C VAL A 83 -11.65 -41.31 -15.98
N ALA A 84 -11.18 -42.55 -15.80
CA ALA A 84 -9.84 -42.99 -16.20
C ALA A 84 -9.61 -42.88 -17.72
N ASN A 85 -10.65 -43.18 -18.51
CA ASN A 85 -10.63 -43.09 -19.98
C ASN A 85 -10.78 -41.65 -20.49
N LEU A 86 -11.21 -40.70 -19.65
CA LEU A 86 -11.41 -39.31 -20.04
C LEU A 86 -10.09 -38.65 -20.46
N HIS A 87 -10.05 -38.08 -21.67
CA HIS A 87 -8.88 -37.40 -22.21
C HIS A 87 -8.67 -36.03 -21.55
N LEU A 88 -7.53 -35.85 -20.88
CA LEU A 88 -7.11 -34.57 -20.29
C LEU A 88 -6.12 -33.87 -21.23
N GLY A 89 -6.66 -33.13 -22.21
CA GLY A 89 -5.86 -32.42 -23.22
C GLY A 89 -5.09 -31.20 -22.68
N ASN A 90 -4.24 -30.60 -23.52
CA ASN A 90 -3.44 -29.43 -23.16
C ASN A 90 -4.27 -28.26 -22.60
N GLY A 91 -5.44 -27.98 -23.17
CA GLY A 91 -6.34 -26.93 -22.68
C GLY A 91 -6.80 -27.15 -21.24
N PHE A 92 -7.01 -28.41 -20.83
CA PHE A 92 -7.33 -28.75 -19.45
C PHE A 92 -6.16 -28.38 -18.53
N TRP A 93 -4.94 -28.83 -18.82
CA TRP A 93 -3.77 -28.56 -17.98
C TRP A 93 -3.41 -27.09 -17.88
N ARG A 94 -3.55 -26.32 -18.98
CA ARG A 94 -3.42 -24.86 -18.96
C ARG A 94 -4.41 -24.21 -18.00
N ARG A 95 -5.68 -24.62 -18.08
CA ARG A 95 -6.72 -24.13 -17.16
C ARG A 95 -6.41 -24.48 -15.72
N GLN A 96 -5.96 -25.71 -15.46
CA GLN A 96 -5.57 -26.14 -14.11
C GLN A 96 -4.40 -25.32 -13.57
N LEU A 97 -3.41 -25.00 -14.41
CA LEU A 97 -2.28 -24.16 -14.00
C LEU A 97 -2.77 -22.77 -13.55
N LYS A 98 -3.55 -22.07 -14.38
CA LYS A 98 -4.09 -20.74 -14.03
C LYS A 98 -4.99 -20.77 -12.78
N THR A 99 -5.79 -21.82 -12.63
CA THR A 99 -6.79 -21.90 -11.54
C THR A 99 -6.16 -22.34 -10.22
N ARG A 100 -5.22 -23.28 -10.24
CA ARG A 100 -4.67 -23.92 -9.04
C ARG A 100 -3.33 -23.36 -8.60
N MET A 101 -2.62 -22.65 -9.47
CA MET A 101 -1.34 -22.01 -9.14
C MET A 101 -1.43 -20.50 -9.41
N PRO A 102 -2.39 -19.78 -8.82
CA PRO A 102 -2.54 -18.33 -9.01
C PRO A 102 -1.32 -17.54 -8.51
N TRP A 103 -0.48 -18.16 -7.66
CA TRP A 103 0.81 -17.61 -7.24
C TRP A 103 1.87 -17.60 -8.35
N LEU A 104 1.62 -18.17 -9.53
CA LEU A 104 2.47 -18.04 -10.73
C LEU A 104 2.07 -16.79 -11.56
N TRP A 105 2.02 -15.63 -10.91
CA TRP A 105 1.62 -14.37 -11.54
C TRP A 105 2.61 -13.88 -12.63
N ASP A 106 3.83 -14.40 -12.61
CA ASP A 106 4.92 -14.11 -13.54
C ASP A 106 5.01 -15.09 -14.72
N LEU A 107 4.12 -16.09 -14.79
CA LEU A 107 4.09 -17.01 -15.94
C LEU A 107 3.70 -16.23 -17.21
N PRO A 108 4.55 -16.21 -18.26
CA PRO A 108 4.22 -15.52 -19.50
C PRO A 108 2.97 -16.10 -20.16
N GLU A 109 2.14 -15.23 -20.73
CA GLU A 109 1.06 -15.69 -21.61
C GLU A 109 1.69 -16.37 -22.84
N PRO A 110 1.24 -17.59 -23.18
CA PRO A 110 1.87 -18.34 -24.26
C PRO A 110 1.54 -17.75 -25.63
N THR A 111 2.51 -17.80 -26.54
CA THR A 111 2.29 -17.51 -27.96
C THR A 111 1.39 -18.55 -28.61
N ASP A 112 0.82 -18.23 -29.78
CA ASP A 112 -0.05 -19.18 -30.52
C ASP A 112 0.62 -20.53 -30.77
N SER A 113 1.93 -20.53 -31.10
CA SER A 113 2.72 -21.77 -31.23
C SER A 113 2.87 -22.52 -29.91
N GLN A 114 3.11 -21.82 -28.80
CA GLN A 114 3.22 -22.46 -27.47
C GLN A 114 1.90 -23.04 -26.97
N VAL A 115 0.76 -22.53 -27.42
CA VAL A 115 -0.54 -23.12 -27.08
C VAL A 115 -0.65 -24.57 -27.56
N THR A 116 -0.11 -24.88 -28.73
CA THR A 116 -0.17 -26.21 -29.34
C THR A 116 1.04 -27.07 -28.97
N ASP A 117 2.23 -26.49 -28.98
CA ASP A 117 3.49 -27.25 -29.02
C ASP A 117 4.03 -27.58 -27.63
N VAL A 118 3.65 -26.82 -26.60
CA VAL A 118 4.09 -27.06 -25.22
C VAL A 118 3.30 -28.22 -24.59
N ASP A 119 4.01 -29.09 -23.87
CA ASP A 119 3.41 -30.10 -23.03
C ASP A 119 2.98 -29.49 -21.69
N TRP A 120 1.78 -28.90 -21.69
CA TRP A 120 1.22 -28.24 -20.51
C TRP A 120 0.95 -29.19 -19.34
N ARG A 121 0.80 -30.49 -19.60
CA ARG A 121 0.72 -31.50 -18.54
C ARG A 121 2.05 -31.58 -17.81
N ASN A 122 3.15 -31.68 -18.55
CA ASN A 122 4.50 -31.73 -17.98
C ASN A 122 4.86 -30.41 -17.26
N VAL A 123 4.51 -29.25 -17.85
CA VAL A 123 4.66 -27.94 -17.20
C VAL A 123 3.95 -27.91 -15.85
N TYR A 124 2.65 -28.24 -15.82
CA TYR A 124 1.85 -28.26 -14.60
C TYR A 124 2.52 -29.12 -13.53
N HIS A 125 2.90 -30.33 -13.90
CA HIS A 125 3.51 -31.28 -12.97
C HIS A 125 4.87 -30.83 -12.43
N LYS A 126 5.75 -30.29 -13.29
CA LYS A 126 7.06 -29.77 -12.86
C LYS A 126 6.92 -28.61 -11.88
N LEU A 127 5.99 -27.69 -12.12
CA LEU A 127 5.74 -26.53 -11.25
C LEU A 127 5.02 -26.94 -9.95
N ASP A 128 4.02 -27.83 -10.01
CA ASP A 128 3.35 -28.33 -8.79
C ASP A 128 4.33 -29.03 -7.86
N TRP A 129 5.16 -29.93 -8.40
CA TRP A 129 6.13 -30.66 -7.57
C TRP A 129 7.33 -29.82 -7.17
N GLY A 130 7.76 -28.90 -8.03
CA GLY A 130 8.88 -28.01 -7.76
C GLY A 130 8.57 -26.93 -6.71
N SER A 131 7.29 -26.67 -6.45
CA SER A 131 6.80 -25.70 -5.46
C SER A 131 6.40 -26.32 -4.11
N ARG A 132 6.52 -27.65 -3.94
CA ARG A 132 6.18 -28.33 -2.68
C ARG A 132 7.43 -28.55 -1.84
N PRO A 133 7.48 -28.05 -0.59
CA PRO A 133 8.65 -28.23 0.27
C PRO A 133 8.92 -29.69 0.60
N GLU A 134 7.89 -30.54 0.69
CA GLU A 134 7.99 -31.98 1.03
C GLU A 134 8.47 -32.86 -0.13
N SER A 135 8.50 -32.34 -1.36
CA SER A 135 8.95 -33.10 -2.54
C SER A 135 10.37 -33.63 -2.30
N GLN A 136 10.68 -34.90 -2.57
CA GLN A 136 12.07 -35.39 -2.45
C GLN A 136 12.88 -35.19 -3.74
N ARG A 137 12.31 -34.54 -4.76
CA ARG A 137 12.97 -34.34 -6.05
C ARG A 137 14.04 -33.24 -5.98
N LYS A 138 15.13 -33.41 -6.74
CA LYS A 138 16.25 -32.47 -6.81
C LYS A 138 15.90 -31.12 -7.48
N ASN A 139 14.85 -31.07 -8.29
CA ASN A 139 14.48 -29.89 -9.07
C ASN A 139 13.46 -29.01 -8.34
N LYS A 140 13.76 -28.63 -7.10
CA LYS A 140 12.92 -27.69 -6.35
C LYS A 140 13.25 -26.26 -6.72
N PHE A 141 12.21 -25.45 -6.83
CA PHE A 141 12.34 -24.01 -6.89
C PHE A 141 12.05 -23.48 -5.48
N HIS A 142 13.08 -23.37 -4.63
CA HIS A 142 12.88 -22.97 -3.22
C HIS A 142 12.13 -21.63 -3.08
N GLY A 143 12.35 -20.69 -4.00
CA GLY A 143 11.57 -19.45 -4.06
C GLY A 143 10.09 -19.68 -4.38
N LEU A 144 9.75 -20.60 -5.31
CA LEU A 144 8.34 -20.99 -5.53
C LEU A 144 7.74 -21.71 -4.33
N CYS A 145 8.51 -22.53 -3.61
CA CYS A 145 8.03 -23.13 -2.36
C CYS A 145 7.65 -22.04 -1.35
N ASN A 146 8.48 -21.00 -1.21
CA ASN A 146 8.15 -19.87 -0.34
C ASN A 146 6.92 -19.12 -0.84
N ARG A 147 6.88 -18.83 -2.15
CA ARG A 147 5.78 -18.11 -2.80
C ARG A 147 4.44 -18.82 -2.59
N ARG A 148 4.40 -20.13 -2.84
CA ARG A 148 3.23 -20.99 -2.60
C ARG A 148 2.80 -20.96 -1.14
N ARG A 149 3.75 -21.13 -0.20
CA ARG A 149 3.47 -21.05 1.25
C ARG A 149 2.88 -19.70 1.65
N ILE A 150 3.46 -18.60 1.18
CA ILE A 150 2.94 -17.25 1.45
C ILE A 150 1.51 -17.16 0.93
N TRP A 151 1.27 -17.56 -0.32
CA TRP A 151 -0.04 -17.47 -0.94
C TRP A 151 -1.11 -18.37 -0.29
N GLU A 152 -0.80 -19.64 -0.06
CA GLU A 152 -1.78 -20.64 0.40
C GLU A 152 -1.94 -20.65 1.92
N THR A 153 -0.92 -20.23 2.68
CA THR A 153 -0.93 -20.33 4.15
C THR A 153 -0.94 -18.97 4.85
N ILE A 154 -0.16 -17.99 4.37
CA ILE A 154 0.00 -16.71 5.07
C ILE A 154 -1.07 -15.71 4.62
N CYS A 155 -1.26 -15.54 3.31
CA CYS A 155 -2.22 -14.59 2.75
C CYS A 155 -3.63 -14.79 3.32
N PRO A 156 -4.21 -15.99 3.45
CA PRO A 156 -5.54 -16.16 4.02
C PRO A 156 -5.65 -15.69 5.48
N VAL A 157 -4.58 -15.82 6.26
CA VAL A 157 -4.53 -15.39 7.67
C VAL A 157 -4.46 -13.86 7.78
N VAL A 158 -3.73 -13.20 6.88
CA VAL A 158 -3.57 -11.75 6.90
C VAL A 158 -4.55 -11.02 5.98
N ALA A 159 -5.28 -11.72 5.11
CA ALA A 159 -6.12 -11.10 4.08
C ALA A 159 -7.21 -10.25 4.68
N GLU A 160 -7.92 -10.74 5.70
CA GLU A 160 -8.98 -9.97 6.37
C GLU A 160 -8.41 -8.74 7.07
N ALA A 161 -7.33 -8.92 7.85
CA ALA A 161 -6.63 -7.81 8.49
C ALA A 161 -6.05 -6.81 7.47
N TYR A 162 -5.61 -7.28 6.30
CA TYR A 162 -5.11 -6.45 5.21
C TYR A 162 -6.23 -5.72 4.49
N VAL A 163 -7.39 -6.35 4.27
CA VAL A 163 -8.58 -5.71 3.69
C VAL A 163 -9.10 -4.64 4.65
N ASP A 164 -9.19 -4.95 5.95
CA ASP A 164 -9.54 -3.98 6.98
C ASP A 164 -8.51 -2.86 7.06
N PHE A 165 -7.22 -3.21 7.04
CA PHE A 165 -6.13 -2.24 7.02
C PHE A 165 -6.18 -1.38 5.77
N SER A 166 -6.44 -1.95 4.58
CA SER A 166 -6.50 -1.24 3.30
C SER A 166 -7.75 -0.38 3.22
N ALA A 167 -8.90 -0.86 3.69
CA ALA A 167 -10.12 -0.06 3.75
C ALA A 167 -10.00 1.11 4.75
N LYS A 168 -9.18 0.94 5.80
CA LYS A 168 -8.83 2.01 6.74
C LYS A 168 -7.66 2.88 6.25
N ASN A 169 -6.78 2.31 5.44
CA ASN A 169 -5.57 2.92 4.88
C ASN A 169 -5.55 2.76 3.35
N ASP A 170 -6.50 3.37 2.65
CA ASP A 170 -6.41 3.59 1.20
C ASP A 170 -5.22 4.53 0.86
N ALA A 171 -4.10 4.47 1.60
CA ALA A 171 -3.04 5.46 1.69
C ALA A 171 -1.61 4.93 1.56
N TRP A 172 -1.37 4.00 0.63
CA TRP A 172 -0.17 4.13 -0.23
C TRP A 172 -0.39 5.18 -1.35
N GLY A 173 -1.27 6.14 -1.06
CA GLY A 173 -1.86 7.15 -1.93
C GLY A 173 -3.29 7.40 -1.48
N SER A 174 -3.48 8.09 -0.34
CA SER A 174 -4.82 8.44 0.20
C SER A 174 -5.66 8.93 -0.99
N PRO A 175 -6.88 8.43 -1.25
CA PRO A 175 -7.77 9.08 -2.19
C PRO A 175 -7.92 10.49 -1.64
N GLU A 176 -7.23 11.41 -2.31
CA GLU A 176 -7.06 12.78 -1.85
C GLU A 176 -8.44 13.29 -1.42
N ALA A 177 -8.57 13.62 -0.12
CA ALA A 177 -9.84 14.00 0.47
C ALA A 177 -10.54 14.97 -0.48
N PRO A 178 -11.85 14.83 -0.77
CA PRO A 178 -12.51 15.59 -1.83
C PRO A 178 -12.19 17.09 -1.81
N VAL A 179 -12.07 17.68 -0.62
CA VAL A 179 -11.65 19.08 -0.41
C VAL A 179 -10.30 19.44 -1.06
N LEU A 180 -9.35 18.51 -1.11
CA LEU A 180 -7.97 18.71 -1.57
C LEU A 180 -7.83 18.66 -3.09
N ARG A 181 -8.85 18.16 -3.82
CA ARG A 181 -8.81 18.04 -5.30
C ARG A 181 -8.77 19.38 -6.04
N SER A 182 -9.16 20.46 -5.36
CA SER A 182 -9.28 21.82 -5.93
C SER A 182 -8.37 22.84 -5.25
N VAL A 183 -7.32 22.37 -4.57
CA VAL A 183 -6.49 23.16 -3.68
C VAL A 183 -5.16 23.52 -4.35
N VAL A 184 -4.72 24.77 -4.17
CA VAL A 184 -3.39 25.26 -4.53
C VAL A 184 -2.39 24.85 -3.45
N ILE A 185 -1.31 24.19 -3.86
CA ILE A 185 -0.18 23.88 -3.00
C ILE A 185 0.76 25.08 -3.01
N SER A 186 1.00 25.66 -1.84
CA SER A 186 2.05 26.66 -1.68
C SER A 186 3.34 25.93 -1.24
N PRO A 187 4.39 25.89 -2.08
CA PRO A 187 5.65 25.25 -1.71
C PRO A 187 6.27 25.98 -0.51
N LEU A 188 6.72 25.22 0.50
CA LEU A 188 7.45 25.78 1.64
C LEU A 188 8.94 25.50 1.49
N ILE A 189 9.76 26.46 1.92
CA ILE A 189 11.15 26.19 2.22
C ILE A 189 11.17 25.32 3.49
N PRO A 190 11.84 24.16 3.48
CA PRO A 190 11.95 23.26 4.63
C PRO A 190 12.18 24.01 5.95
N ILE A 191 11.33 23.73 6.94
CA ILE A 191 11.51 24.20 8.31
C ILE A 191 12.14 23.06 9.09
N GLY A 192 13.41 23.20 9.49
CA GLY A 192 14.11 22.18 10.27
C GLY A 192 13.46 21.94 11.63
N SER A 193 13.23 20.67 11.94
CA SER A 193 12.87 20.16 13.26
C SER A 193 14.03 19.31 13.77
N ARG A 194 14.33 19.39 15.07
CA ARG A 194 15.22 18.41 15.70
C ARG A 194 14.52 17.05 15.79
N SER A 195 15.32 16.01 15.74
CA SER A 195 14.92 14.70 15.24
C SER A 195 13.82 13.97 16.00
N TRP A 196 12.87 13.40 15.25
CA TRP A 196 12.11 12.25 15.73
C TRP A 196 11.94 11.20 14.63
N ALA A 197 12.37 9.98 14.93
CA ALA A 197 12.01 8.77 14.21
C ALA A 197 10.49 8.53 14.35
N GLY A 198 9.73 8.76 13.27
CA GLY A 198 8.30 8.43 13.21
C GLY A 198 7.36 9.50 12.65
N MET A 199 7.86 10.53 11.96
CA MET A 199 6.98 11.27 11.04
C MET A 199 6.65 10.36 9.84
N ASP A 200 5.51 9.69 9.92
CA ASP A 200 4.88 9.09 8.76
C ASP A 200 4.48 10.20 7.78
N ARG A 201 4.51 9.89 6.48
CA ARG A 201 4.06 10.80 5.42
C ARG A 201 2.54 11.00 5.55
N GLU A 202 2.14 11.98 6.32
CA GLU A 202 0.73 12.22 6.65
C GLU A 202 0.23 13.51 5.96
N ILE A 203 -0.89 13.37 5.24
CA ILE A 203 -1.71 14.52 4.83
C ILE A 203 -2.76 14.68 5.92
N MET A 204 -2.76 15.84 6.57
CA MET A 204 -3.70 16.15 7.63
C MET A 204 -4.70 17.17 7.12
N THR A 205 -5.98 16.81 7.16
CA THR A 205 -7.10 17.63 6.68
C THR A 205 -7.86 18.23 7.86
N LEU A 206 -8.19 19.52 7.77
CA LEU A 206 -9.12 20.18 8.70
C LEU A 206 -10.58 19.85 8.36
N LEU A 207 -10.83 19.52 7.10
CA LEU A 207 -12.11 19.16 6.49
C LEU A 207 -11.86 18.04 5.49
N ASP A 208 -12.74 17.03 5.39
CA ASP A 208 -12.67 16.08 4.26
C ASP A 208 -13.54 16.54 3.09
N ASN A 209 -14.60 17.29 3.40
CA ASN A 209 -15.55 17.82 2.43
C ASN A 209 -15.93 19.27 2.79
N TYR A 210 -16.10 20.13 1.78
CA TYR A 210 -16.57 21.50 1.98
C TYR A 210 -17.96 21.60 2.65
N LEU A 211 -18.79 20.55 2.54
CA LEU A 211 -20.08 20.48 3.25
C LEU A 211 -19.93 20.46 4.78
N GLU A 212 -18.75 20.09 5.29
CA GLU A 212 -18.47 20.02 6.73
C GLU A 212 -18.12 21.40 7.32
N ILE A 213 -18.01 22.47 6.53
CA ILE A 213 -17.54 23.79 7.00
C ILE A 213 -18.36 24.35 8.17
N THR A 214 -19.64 24.01 8.28
CA THR A 214 -20.50 24.46 9.38
C THR A 214 -20.45 23.54 10.61
N THR A 215 -20.06 22.28 10.43
CA THR A 215 -20.17 21.22 11.45
C THR A 215 -18.82 20.71 11.97
N ALA A 216 -17.73 20.88 11.20
CA ALA A 216 -16.42 20.43 11.59
C ALA A 216 -15.88 21.24 12.77
N ARG A 217 -15.24 20.55 13.72
CA ARG A 217 -14.62 21.12 14.92
C ARG A 217 -13.22 20.53 15.11
N PRO A 218 -12.28 20.81 14.19
CA PRO A 218 -10.95 20.23 14.28
C PRO A 218 -10.13 20.86 15.41
N PHE A 219 -9.21 20.09 15.95
CA PHE A 219 -8.23 20.50 16.95
C PHE A 219 -6.83 20.35 16.38
N LEU A 220 -5.99 21.36 16.61
CA LEU A 220 -4.56 21.25 16.39
C LEU A 220 -3.88 20.82 17.68
N LEU A 221 -3.10 19.74 17.61
CA LEU A 221 -2.18 19.34 18.67
C LEU A 221 -0.77 19.73 18.26
N VAL A 222 -0.20 20.70 18.97
CA VAL A 222 1.17 21.19 18.74
C VAL A 222 2.07 20.62 19.82
N SER A 223 3.11 19.90 19.41
CA SER A 223 4.07 19.25 20.30
C SER A 223 5.40 20.00 20.32
N TRP A 224 5.96 20.14 21.51
CA TRP A 224 7.24 20.78 21.79
C TRP A 224 8.18 19.83 22.55
N SER A 225 9.46 20.18 22.62
CA SER A 225 10.41 19.56 23.55
C SER A 225 9.95 19.77 24.99
N GLU A 226 10.49 18.96 25.90
CA GLU A 226 10.26 19.09 27.34
C GLU A 226 10.54 20.52 27.86
N ASP A 227 11.53 21.21 27.28
CA ASP A 227 11.91 22.58 27.62
C ASP A 227 11.08 23.68 26.93
N ARG A 228 10.07 23.34 26.11
CA ARG A 228 9.28 24.26 25.26
C ARG A 228 10.12 25.12 24.29
N HIS A 229 11.40 24.82 24.09
CA HIS A 229 12.29 25.63 23.25
C HIS A 229 12.41 25.13 21.81
N SER A 230 11.86 23.96 21.48
CA SER A 230 11.91 23.40 20.13
C SER A 230 10.57 22.79 19.73
N PHE A 231 10.00 23.27 18.63
CA PHE A 231 8.84 22.69 17.98
C PHE A 231 9.16 21.29 17.44
N HIS A 232 8.24 20.34 17.60
CA HIS A 232 8.39 18.97 17.12
C HIS A 232 7.42 18.67 15.98
N ASN A 233 6.12 18.89 16.22
CA ASN A 233 5.09 18.49 15.27
C ASN A 233 3.79 19.28 15.50
N ILE A 234 2.97 19.35 14.47
CA ILE A 234 1.58 19.78 14.50
C ILE A 234 0.71 18.67 13.89
N ARG A 235 -0.34 18.26 14.60
CA ARG A 235 -1.31 17.26 14.12
C ARG A 235 -2.73 17.79 14.17
N VAL A 236 -3.59 17.33 13.26
CA VAL A 236 -5.03 17.62 13.27
C VAL A 236 -5.79 16.43 13.83
N PHE A 237 -6.72 16.69 14.75
CA PHE A 237 -7.69 15.72 15.24
C PHE A 237 -9.10 16.25 14.99
N ARG A 238 -10.04 15.36 14.65
CA ARG A 238 -11.46 15.72 14.44
C ARG A 238 -12.39 15.14 15.50
N ASP A 239 -11.88 14.20 16.29
CA ASP A 239 -12.56 13.60 17.44
C ASP A 239 -11.76 13.91 18.71
N GLU A 240 -12.45 14.47 19.71
CA GLU A 240 -11.88 14.76 21.02
C GLU A 240 -11.41 13.48 21.74
N SER A 241 -12.11 12.35 21.53
CA SER A 241 -11.74 11.06 22.11
C SER A 241 -10.39 10.58 21.59
N GLU A 242 -10.16 10.74 20.28
CA GLU A 242 -8.89 10.39 19.63
C GLU A 242 -7.75 11.31 20.11
N LEU A 243 -8.03 12.61 20.19
CA LEU A 243 -7.10 13.60 20.74
C LEU A 243 -6.68 13.22 22.17
N MET A 244 -7.63 12.85 23.03
CA MET A 244 -7.37 12.49 24.42
C MET A 244 -6.61 11.18 24.55
N ALA A 245 -6.97 10.16 23.77
CA ALA A 245 -6.21 8.91 23.69
C ALA A 245 -4.75 9.17 23.27
N ARG A 246 -4.53 10.06 22.30
CA ARG A 246 -3.19 10.40 21.84
C ARG A 246 -2.40 11.19 22.89
N LYS A 247 -3.02 12.15 23.56
CA LYS A 247 -2.39 12.89 24.68
C LYS A 247 -1.88 11.97 25.78
N GLN A 248 -2.60 10.88 26.09
CA GLN A 248 -2.17 9.90 27.10
C GLN A 248 -0.96 9.05 26.65
N MET A 249 -0.80 8.83 25.34
CA MET A 249 0.34 8.10 24.78
C MET A 249 1.61 8.95 24.70
N ILE A 250 1.49 10.27 24.51
CA ILE A 250 2.62 11.18 24.44
C ILE A 250 3.09 11.51 25.87
N ARG A 251 3.98 10.68 26.41
CA ARG A 251 4.42 10.78 27.82
C ARG A 251 5.60 11.74 28.09
N SER A 252 6.29 12.23 27.06
CA SER A 252 7.57 12.95 27.19
C SER A 252 7.62 14.31 26.49
N HIS A 253 6.47 14.91 26.16
CA HIS A 253 6.43 16.17 25.42
C HIS A 253 5.44 17.13 26.04
N VAL A 254 5.76 18.41 25.95
CA VAL A 254 4.79 19.46 26.21
C VAL A 254 3.91 19.59 24.97
N VAL A 255 2.59 19.55 25.18
CA VAL A 255 1.62 19.71 24.10
C VAL A 255 0.71 20.90 24.37
N ASP A 256 0.49 21.72 23.34
CA ASP A 256 -0.55 22.73 23.32
C ASP A 256 -1.68 22.25 22.39
N THR A 257 -2.93 22.55 22.75
CA THR A 257 -4.10 22.20 21.94
C THR A 257 -4.81 23.47 21.53
N VAL A 258 -5.08 23.61 20.24
CA VAL A 258 -5.77 24.77 19.69
C VAL A 258 -7.03 24.29 18.98
N PRO A 259 -8.21 24.48 19.57
CA PRO A 259 -9.47 24.23 18.87
C PRO A 259 -9.64 25.25 17.74
N VAL A 260 -10.16 24.81 16.60
CA VAL A 260 -10.66 25.71 15.56
C VAL A 260 -12.10 26.09 15.94
N PRO A 261 -12.39 27.38 16.20
CA PRO A 261 -13.71 27.80 16.66
C PRO A 261 -14.81 27.58 15.63
N ASP A 262 -16.05 27.47 16.13
CA ASP A 262 -17.26 27.56 15.34
C ASP A 262 -17.25 28.86 14.52
N ASP A 263 -17.42 28.75 13.21
CA ASP A 263 -17.48 29.90 12.28
C ASP A 263 -16.17 30.71 12.18
N ASP A 264 -15.01 30.14 12.52
CA ASP A 264 -13.70 30.73 12.23
C ASP A 264 -12.74 29.69 11.63
N TRP A 265 -11.82 30.17 10.79
CA TRP A 265 -10.92 29.30 10.03
C TRP A 265 -9.50 29.82 10.04
N ILE A 266 -8.57 28.89 10.02
CA ILE A 266 -7.15 29.20 10.02
C ILE A 266 -6.79 29.83 8.68
N THR A 267 -6.28 31.05 8.70
CA THR A 267 -5.84 31.80 7.51
C THR A 267 -4.34 31.71 7.32
N GLY A 268 -3.58 31.35 8.35
CA GLY A 268 -2.12 31.31 8.26
C GLY A 268 -1.41 30.82 9.51
N PHE A 269 -0.09 30.73 9.39
CA PHE A 269 0.84 30.36 10.46
C PHE A 269 2.06 31.27 10.42
N ILE A 270 2.57 31.64 11.60
CA ILE A 270 3.84 32.35 11.76
C ILE A 270 4.77 31.45 12.56
N PHE A 271 5.81 30.92 11.91
CA PHE A 271 6.85 30.15 12.58
C PHE A 271 7.97 31.09 12.99
N ARG A 272 8.28 31.13 14.27
CA ARG A 272 9.36 31.91 14.87
C ARG A 272 10.51 30.97 15.19
N GLY A 273 11.71 31.30 14.74
CA GLY A 273 12.86 30.41 14.91
C GLY A 273 14.18 31.12 15.19
N ASN A 274 15.08 30.36 15.79
CA ASN A 274 16.46 30.73 16.03
C ASN A 274 17.38 29.78 15.27
N MET A 275 18.59 30.23 14.96
CA MET A 275 19.61 29.34 14.42
C MET A 275 20.27 28.60 15.58
N ALA A 276 20.01 27.30 15.70
CA ALA A 276 20.66 26.46 16.70
C ALA A 276 21.80 25.67 16.05
N SER A 277 22.98 25.68 16.66
CA SER A 277 24.07 24.78 16.28
C SER A 277 23.71 23.35 16.69
N ASP A 278 23.70 22.45 15.72
CA ASP A 278 23.59 21.01 15.93
C ASP A 278 24.91 20.46 16.52
N ASN A 279 24.90 19.21 16.99
CA ASN A 279 26.05 18.53 17.57
C ASN A 279 27.25 18.44 16.61
N ASP A 280 26.99 18.54 15.30
CA ASP A 280 28.00 18.53 14.22
C ASP A 280 28.44 19.96 13.79
N GLY A 281 28.07 21.00 14.55
CA GLY A 281 28.42 22.39 14.27
C GLY A 281 27.63 23.08 13.15
N ALA A 282 26.82 22.33 12.39
CA ALA A 282 25.90 22.88 11.40
C ALA A 282 24.82 23.73 12.08
N ARG A 283 24.59 24.95 11.57
CA ARG A 283 23.48 25.81 12.06
C ARG A 283 22.19 25.39 11.38
N LYS A 284 21.27 24.79 12.14
CA LYS A 284 19.93 24.43 11.66
C LYS A 284 18.89 25.41 12.20
N PRO A 285 17.88 25.78 11.40
CA PRO A 285 16.75 26.55 11.89
C PRO A 285 16.00 25.71 12.92
N ASN A 286 15.79 26.25 14.11
CA ASN A 286 14.98 25.66 15.16
C ASN A 286 13.75 26.55 15.41
N VAL A 287 12.55 26.01 15.27
CA VAL A 287 11.33 26.75 15.57
C VAL A 287 11.12 26.77 17.07
N VAL A 288 11.08 27.97 17.64
CA VAL A 288 10.93 28.21 19.08
C VAL A 288 9.52 28.73 19.41
N GLY A 289 8.78 29.21 18.41
CA GLY A 289 7.43 29.72 18.59
C GLY A 289 6.57 29.56 17.34
N LEU A 290 5.26 29.49 17.53
CA LEU A 290 4.25 29.34 16.49
C LEU A 290 3.08 30.27 16.78
N GLU A 291 2.66 31.06 15.81
CA GLU A 291 1.39 31.79 15.86
C GLU A 291 0.43 31.21 14.83
N ILE A 292 -0.79 30.93 15.23
CA ILE A 292 -1.86 30.43 14.37
C ILE A 292 -2.81 31.59 14.12
N LEU A 293 -2.96 31.94 12.84
CA LEU A 293 -3.77 33.07 12.41
C LEU A 293 -5.17 32.57 12.03
N PHE A 294 -6.16 33.30 12.48
CA PHE A 294 -7.57 33.03 12.20
C PHE A 294 -8.19 34.18 11.40
N ALA A 295 -9.33 33.94 10.77
CA ALA A 295 -10.01 34.94 9.96
C ALA A 295 -10.71 36.00 10.83
N LYS A 296 -11.26 35.61 11.98
CA LYS A 296 -12.07 36.50 12.83
C LYS A 296 -11.44 36.80 14.19
N GLN A 297 -10.80 35.82 14.83
CA GLN A 297 -10.23 36.00 16.17
C GLN A 297 -8.75 36.44 16.16
N GLU A 298 -8.26 36.84 17.34
CA GLU A 298 -6.85 37.16 17.51
C GLU A 298 -5.94 35.93 17.31
N PRO A 299 -4.71 36.13 16.81
CA PRO A 299 -3.73 35.06 16.67
C PRO A 299 -3.45 34.30 17.98
N VAL A 300 -3.47 32.97 17.91
CA VAL A 300 -3.07 32.11 19.04
C VAL A 300 -1.57 31.92 19.01
N LYS A 301 -0.87 32.40 20.04
CA LYS A 301 0.59 32.32 20.16
C LYS A 301 1.00 31.16 21.06
N LEU A 302 1.92 30.34 20.58
CA LEU A 302 2.44 29.15 21.22
C LEU A 302 3.98 29.15 21.23
N GLY A 303 4.58 28.48 22.22
CA GLY A 303 6.05 28.43 22.39
C GLY A 303 6.67 29.70 22.97
N ALA A 304 8.00 29.82 22.88
CA ALA A 304 8.76 30.94 23.42
C ALA A 304 8.77 32.16 22.46
N GLY A 305 8.56 33.36 23.00
CA GLY A 305 8.31 34.59 22.22
C GLY A 305 9.54 35.32 21.67
N THR A 306 10.77 34.94 22.04
CA THR A 306 12.00 35.60 21.57
C THR A 306 12.64 34.80 20.43
N ALA A 307 12.53 35.32 19.21
CA ALA A 307 13.10 34.69 18.03
C ALA A 307 13.80 35.69 17.10
N ASP A 308 14.88 35.25 16.46
CA ASP A 308 15.69 36.04 15.53
C ASP A 308 15.12 36.03 14.10
N THR A 309 14.34 35.00 13.76
CA THR A 309 13.74 34.84 12.43
C THR A 309 12.25 34.56 12.53
N CYS A 310 11.50 35.08 11.55
CA CYS A 310 10.07 34.83 11.40
C CYS A 310 9.79 34.35 9.98
N ARG A 311 8.99 33.30 9.85
CA ARG A 311 8.48 32.79 8.58
C ARG A 311 6.96 32.85 8.62
N PHE A 312 6.38 33.47 7.59
CA PHE A 312 4.95 33.71 7.50
C PHE A 312 4.35 32.85 6.39
N PHE A 313 3.23 32.23 6.69
CA PHE A 313 2.43 31.47 5.74
C PHE A 313 1.00 31.92 5.88
N HIS A 314 0.38 32.28 4.76
CA HIS A 314 -0.98 32.78 4.77
C HIS A 314 -1.65 32.38 3.48
N ALA A 315 -2.92 32.02 3.59
CA ALA A 315 -3.77 31.79 2.45
C ALA A 315 -3.92 33.08 1.65
N SER A 316 -4.22 32.97 0.36
CA SER A 316 -4.61 34.15 -0.42
C SER A 316 -5.81 34.85 0.21
N GLU A 317 -5.99 36.13 -0.10
CA GLU A 317 -7.16 36.89 0.34
C GLU A 317 -8.46 36.12 0.01
N ASN A 318 -9.41 36.09 0.95
CA ASN A 318 -10.65 35.31 0.88
C ASN A 318 -10.49 33.78 0.84
N HIS A 319 -9.34 33.26 1.26
CA HIS A 319 -9.09 31.82 1.39
C HIS A 319 -8.67 31.47 2.83
N PHE A 320 -8.82 30.20 3.18
CA PHE A 320 -8.38 29.64 4.46
C PHE A 320 -7.64 28.32 4.23
N ILE A 321 -6.94 27.81 5.23
CA ILE A 321 -6.18 26.57 5.15
C ILE A 321 -7.15 25.41 5.40
N VAL A 322 -7.13 24.40 4.52
CA VAL A 322 -7.99 23.20 4.61
C VAL A 322 -7.21 21.93 4.99
N GLY A 323 -5.89 21.99 4.96
CA GLY A 323 -5.02 20.89 5.35
C GLY A 323 -3.54 21.19 5.09
N PHE A 324 -2.69 20.29 5.53
CA PHE A 324 -1.24 20.39 5.35
C PHE A 324 -0.62 19.02 5.13
N ARG A 325 0.55 19.00 4.49
CA ARG A 325 1.27 17.77 4.19
C ARG A 325 2.66 17.85 4.79
N CYS A 326 2.92 17.00 5.77
CA CYS A 326 4.25 16.85 6.34
C CYS A 326 5.03 15.86 5.47
N TYR A 327 6.25 16.23 5.10
CA TYR A 327 7.18 15.30 4.46
C TYR A 327 8.32 15.02 5.41
N ARG A 328 8.86 13.80 5.31
CA ARG A 328 10.16 13.47 5.86
C ARG A 328 11.16 13.59 4.72
N ASP A 329 12.14 14.48 4.86
CA ASP A 329 13.35 14.40 4.07
C ASP A 329 14.28 13.42 4.78
N ASP A 330 14.89 12.50 4.05
CA ASP A 330 15.63 11.37 4.65
C ASP A 330 16.91 11.81 5.38
N GLU A 331 17.31 13.07 5.22
CA GLU A 331 18.46 13.69 5.89
C GLU A 331 18.11 14.80 6.90
N ASP A 332 16.89 15.36 6.89
CA ASP A 332 16.46 16.38 7.86
C ASP A 332 14.93 16.44 8.04
N HIS A 333 14.48 16.38 9.29
CA HIS A 333 13.06 16.46 9.64
C HIS A 333 12.53 17.85 9.29
N SER A 334 11.66 17.97 8.28
CA SER A 334 11.20 19.30 7.87
C SER A 334 9.76 19.38 7.37
N LEU A 335 9.04 20.44 7.77
CA LEU A 335 7.73 20.77 7.20
C LEU A 335 7.96 21.45 5.83
N THR A 336 7.43 20.87 4.74
CA THR A 336 7.76 21.34 3.38
C THR A 336 6.56 21.82 2.55
N HIS A 337 5.29 21.52 2.89
CA HIS A 337 4.14 21.96 2.07
C HIS A 337 2.86 22.30 2.87
N MET A 338 2.13 23.36 2.47
CA MET A 338 0.79 23.71 2.95
C MET A 338 -0.21 23.88 1.79
N LYS A 339 -1.49 23.60 2.06
CA LYS A 339 -2.56 23.49 1.05
C LYS A 339 -3.70 24.48 1.34
N THR A 340 -4.08 25.30 0.35
CA THR A 340 -5.19 26.28 0.41
C THR A 340 -6.15 26.12 -0.77
N PRO A 341 -7.47 26.39 -0.67
CA PRO A 341 -8.40 26.29 -1.80
C PRO A 341 -7.95 27.14 -3.00
N GLY A 342 -8.15 26.65 -4.21
CA GLY A 342 -7.89 27.38 -5.45
C GLY A 342 -9.17 27.97 -6.05
N ALA A 343 -9.07 29.17 -6.63
CA ALA A 343 -10.09 29.66 -7.54
C ALA A 343 -10.16 28.73 -8.77
N ALA A 344 -11.37 28.36 -9.18
CA ALA A 344 -11.63 27.48 -10.30
C ALA A 344 -10.88 27.93 -11.57
N ALA A 345 -10.05 27.06 -12.13
CA ALA A 345 -9.57 27.22 -13.49
C ALA A 345 -10.76 27.07 -14.45
N ASP A 346 -10.91 27.99 -15.40
CA ASP A 346 -11.90 27.81 -16.47
C ASP A 346 -11.57 26.58 -17.34
N GLU A 347 -12.58 26.09 -18.06
CA GLU A 347 -12.59 24.85 -18.84
C GLU A 347 -11.52 24.72 -19.96
N ARG A 348 -10.50 25.58 -20.03
CA ARG A 348 -9.44 25.50 -21.05
C ARG A 348 -8.01 25.45 -20.57
N GLY A 349 -7.76 25.27 -19.27
CA GLY A 349 -6.45 24.78 -18.77
C GLY A 349 -5.23 25.54 -19.29
N ARG A 350 -5.27 26.89 -19.31
CA ARG A 350 -4.11 27.72 -19.61
C ARG A 350 -3.62 28.47 -18.36
N LEU A 351 -2.47 28.06 -17.87
CA LEU A 351 -1.61 28.84 -16.98
C LEU A 351 -1.15 30.10 -17.72
N LEU A 352 -1.54 31.27 -17.21
CA LEU A 352 -0.95 32.55 -17.58
C LEU A 352 -0.34 33.18 -16.33
N THR A 353 0.97 33.02 -16.21
CA THR A 353 1.81 33.94 -15.46
C THR A 353 1.89 35.25 -16.24
N ARG A 354 1.43 36.36 -15.64
CA ARG A 354 2.06 37.70 -15.70
C ARG A 354 1.18 38.74 -15.03
N ASP A 355 1.86 39.62 -14.30
CA ASP A 355 1.43 40.93 -13.81
C ASP A 355 0.20 41.52 -14.50
N ARG A 356 -0.82 41.85 -13.70
CA ARG A 356 -1.52 43.13 -13.77
C ARG A 356 -2.42 43.33 -12.56
N GLN A 357 -2.22 44.48 -11.92
CA GLN A 357 -3.11 45.13 -10.96
C GLN A 357 -4.58 45.08 -11.42
N ILE A 358 -5.48 44.70 -10.50
CA ILE A 358 -6.85 45.26 -10.46
C ILE A 358 -7.22 45.45 -8.98
N ARG A 359 -7.23 46.71 -8.53
CA ARG A 359 -7.90 47.21 -7.31
C ARG A 359 -9.39 47.35 -7.59
N TRP A 360 -10.28 47.07 -6.63
CA TRP A 360 -11.52 47.81 -6.29
C TRP A 360 -11.95 47.35 -4.88
N ARG A 361 -11.99 48.20 -3.83
CA ARG A 361 -13.12 49.07 -3.36
C ARG A 361 -14.46 48.34 -3.44
N LEU A 362 -15.18 48.04 -2.36
CA LEU A 362 -15.45 48.77 -1.11
C LEU A 362 -15.29 47.87 0.12
#